data_AF-A0A1S2M9P7-F1
#
_entry.id   AF-A0A1S2M9P7-F1
#
_cell.length_a   1.000
_cell.length_b   1.000
_cell.length_c   1.000
_cell.angle_alpha   90.00
_cell.angle_beta   90.00
_cell.angle_gamma   90.00
#
_symmetry.space_group_name_H-M   'P 1'
#
loop_
_entity.id
_entity.type
_entity.pdbx_description
1 polymer ?
#
loop_
_entity_poly.entity_id
_entity_poly.type
_entity_poly.pdbx_seq_one_letter_code
_entity_poly.pdbx_strand_id
1 'polypeptide(L)' 'MLIVDQIIYDVTLLDNEDLGKELLDILSEEKKQHKKQHIIVHQVVKLDRYNYTVILNLCEMN' A
#
# COMPACT_ATOMS: atom_id res chain seq x y z
N MET A 1 17.45 -5.35 3.83
CA MET A 1 16.06 -4.88 3.98
C MET A 1 15.26 -6.05 4.53
N LEU A 2 15.09 -6.08 5.84
CA LEU A 2 14.30 -7.11 6.52
C LEU A 2 12.85 -6.64 6.54
N ILE A 3 11.92 -7.50 6.08
CA ILE A 3 10.48 -7.25 6.25
C ILE A 3 10.16 -7.55 7.71
N VAL A 4 9.64 -6.56 8.41
CA VAL A 4 9.25 -6.70 9.82
C VAL A 4 7.75 -6.80 10.01
N ASP A 5 6.98 -6.33 9.03
CA ASP A 5 5.52 -6.47 9.02
C ASP A 5 4.95 -6.35 7.60
N GLN A 6 3.69 -6.76 7.45
CA GLN A 6 2.90 -6.59 6.23
C GLN A 6 1.53 -5.99 6.55
N ILE A 7 1.13 -5.00 5.77
CA ILE A 7 -0.18 -4.37 5.87
C ILE A 7 -0.95 -4.66 4.59
N ILE A 8 -2.20 -5.08 4.73
CA ILE A 8 -3.07 -5.45 3.62
C ILE A 8 -4.22 -4.44 3.56
N TYR A 9 -4.40 -3.85 2.39
CA TYR A 9 -5.43 -2.86 2.08
C TYR A 9 -6.33 -3.40 0.98
N ASP A 10 -7.64 -3.36 1.18
CA ASP A 10 -8.61 -3.56 0.11
C ASP A 10 -9.06 -2.19 -0.41
N VAL A 11 -8.86 -1.97 -1.70
CA VAL A 11 -9.10 -0.71 -2.40
C VAL A 11 -10.22 -0.92 -3.42
N THR A 12 -11.29 -0.16 -3.27
CA THR A 12 -12.37 -0.06 -4.26
C THR A 12 -12.22 1.26 -4.99
N LEU A 13 -12.04 1.20 -6.32
CA LEU A 13 -12.00 2.37 -7.18
C LEU A 13 -13.36 2.54 -7.88
N LEU A 14 -13.88 3.76 -7.83
CA LEU A 14 -15.00 4.20 -8.65
C LEU A 14 -14.54 4.54 -10.07
N ASP A 15 -15.46 4.64 -11.03
CA ASP A 15 -15.14 4.70 -12.48
C ASP A 15 -14.17 5.84 -12.90
N ASN A 16 -14.00 6.88 -12.08
CA ASN A 16 -13.11 8.02 -12.34
C ASN A 16 -11.90 8.11 -11.39
N GLU A 17 -11.69 7.12 -10.52
CA GLU A 17 -10.61 7.11 -9.55
C GLU A 17 -9.36 6.44 -10.12
N ASP A 18 -8.20 6.99 -9.76
CA ASP A 18 -6.90 6.51 -10.23
C ASP A 18 -6.23 5.68 -9.12
N LEU A 19 -5.92 4.41 -9.45
CA LEU A 19 -5.26 3.50 -8.52
C LEU A 19 -3.91 4.05 -8.03
N GLY A 20 -3.15 4.70 -8.91
CA GLY A 20 -1.84 5.24 -8.58
C GLY A 20 -1.96 6.34 -7.53
N LYS A 21 -2.94 7.23 -7.65
CA LYS A 21 -3.24 8.25 -6.66
C LYS A 21 -3.61 7.63 -5.31
N GLU A 22 -4.52 6.66 -5.31
CA GLU A 22 -4.95 6.00 -4.07
C GLU A 22 -3.78 5.30 -3.36
N LEU A 23 -2.91 4.63 -4.12
CA LEU A 23 -1.69 4.04 -3.58
C LEU A 23 -0.74 5.07 -2.97
N LEU A 24 -0.58 6.25 -3.59
CA LEU A 24 0.24 7.32 -3.04
C LEU A 24 -0.33 7.88 -1.74
N ASP A 25 -1.65 7.99 -1.64
CA ASP A 25 -2.34 8.45 -0.43
C ASP A 25 -2.18 7.43 0.70
N ILE A 26 -2.38 6.13 0.45
CA ILE A 26 -2.11 5.04 1.41
C ILE A 26 -0.65 5.10 1.87
N LEU A 27 0.31 5.16 0.94
CA LEU A 27 1.74 5.22 1.28
C LEU A 27 2.10 6.47 2.10
N SER A 28 1.44 7.60 1.85
CA SER A 28 1.65 8.84 2.59
C SER A 28 1.18 8.71 4.04
N GLU A 29 0.00 8.12 4.26
CA GLU A 29 -0.53 7.86 5.59
C GLU A 29 0.32 6.85 6.36
N GLU A 30 0.71 5.75 5.72
CA GLU A 30 1.58 4.75 6.34
C GLU A 30 2.93 5.34 6.76
N LYS A 31 3.53 6.19 5.91
CA LYS A 31 4.80 6.86 6.25
C LYS A 31 4.69 7.79 7.45
N LYS A 32 3.52 8.41 7.68
CA LYS A 32 3.30 9.25 8.86
C LYS A 32 3.23 8.40 10.14
N GLN A 33 2.64 7.21 10.06
CA GLN A 33 2.48 6.29 11.18
C GLN A 33 3.79 5.54 11.49
N HIS A 34 4.50 5.07 10.48
CA HIS A 34 5.69 4.20 10.61
C HIS A 34 7.00 4.93 10.24
N LYS A 35 7.31 6.00 10.97
CA LYS A 35 8.42 6.92 10.67
C LYS A 35 9.83 6.30 10.69
N LYS A 36 9.99 5.11 11.28
CA LYS A 36 11.29 4.42 11.41
C LYS A 36 11.46 3.29 10.39
N GLN A 37 10.43 3.02 9.60
CA GLN A 37 10.39 1.93 8.64
C GLN A 37 10.34 2.48 7.22
N HIS A 38 10.94 1.75 6.29
CA HIS A 38 10.66 1.91 4.87
C HIS A 38 9.40 1.15 4.51
N ILE A 39 8.46 1.84 3.86
CA ILE A 39 7.22 1.22 3.39
C ILE A 39 7.31 1.07 1.88
N ILE A 40 7.08 -0.16 1.40
CA ILE A 40 7.19 -0.52 -0.01
C ILE A 40 5.93 -1.25 -0.43
N VAL A 41 5.36 -0.87 -1.58
CA VAL A 41 4.31 -1.65 -2.22
C VAL A 41 4.92 -2.97 -2.68
N HIS A 42 4.51 -4.07 -2.05
CA HIS A 42 4.99 -5.40 -2.40
C HIS A 42 4.20 -5.97 -3.57
N GLN A 43 2.88 -5.89 -3.49
CA GLN A 43 1.99 -6.46 -4.50
C GLN A 43 0.69 -5.67 -4.58
N VAL A 44 0.13 -5.59 -5.80
CA VAL A 44 -1.23 -5.11 -6.04
C VAL A 44 -1.93 -6.16 -6.88
N VAL A 45 -3.03 -6.71 -6.35
CA VAL A 45 -3.81 -7.77 -6.98
C VAL A 45 -5.16 -7.21 -7.37
N LYS A 46 -5.48 -7.22 -8.66
CA LYS A 46 -6.83 -6.86 -9.15
C LYS A 46 -7.76 -8.06 -8.95
N LEU A 47 -8.85 -7.87 -8.20
CA LEU A 47 -9.85 -8.89 -7.93
C LEU A 47 -10.96 -8.86 -8.98
N ASP A 48 -11.45 -7.66 -9.30
CA ASP A 48 -12.48 -7.45 -10.32
C ASP A 48 -12.34 -6.05 -10.97
N ARG A 49 -13.39 -5.56 -11.64
CA ARG A 49 -13.35 -4.26 -12.33
C ARG A 49 -12.98 -3.10 -11.39
N TYR A 50 -13.43 -3.15 -10.15
CA TYR A 50 -13.39 -2.05 -9.20
C TYR A 50 -12.50 -2.34 -7.99
N ASN A 51 -12.26 -3.61 -7.66
CA ASN A 51 -11.60 -3.99 -6.41
C ASN A 51 -10.16 -4.48 -6.62
N TYR A 52 -9.28 -4.04 -5.72
CA TYR A 52 -7.87 -4.38 -5.66
C TYR A 52 -7.47 -4.70 -4.21
N THR A 53 -6.59 -5.67 -4.01
CA THR A 53 -5.90 -5.85 -2.74
C THR A 53 -4.46 -5.39 -2.89
N VAL A 54 -4.02 -4.50 -2.00
CA VAL A 54 -2.68 -3.91 -1.96
C VAL A 54 -1.97 -4.46 -0.73
N ILE A 55 -0.78 -5.02 -0.93
CA ILE A 55 0.07 -5.54 0.14
C ILE A 55 1.29 -4.63 0.24
N LEU A 56 1.49 -4.05 1.41
CA LEU A 56 2.63 -3.21 1.75
C LEU A 56 3.55 -3.97 2.70
N ASN A 57 4.86 -3.87 2.48
CA ASN A 57 5.87 -4.36 3.41
C ASN A 57 6.45 -3.19 4.20
N LEU A 58 6.47 -3.33 5.52
CA LEU A 58 7.25 -2.47 6.40
C LEU A 58 8.62 -3.11 6.58
N CYS A 59 9.64 -2.34 6.27
CA CYS A 59 11.02 -2.80 6.28
C CYS A 59 11.84 -1.98 7.27
N GLU A 60 12.72 -2.64 8.02
CA GLU A 60 13.68 -1.93 8.86
C GLU A 60 14.65 -1.10 8.00
N MET A 61 14.89 0.14 8.46
CA MET A 61 15.99 0.96 7.97
C MET A 61 17.26 0.48 8.67
N ASN A 62 18.15 -0.16 7.92
CA ASN A 62 19.50 -0.51 8.39
C ASN A 62 20.29 0.73 8.79
#